data_AF-A0AAV7QNE6-F1
#
_entry.id   AF-A0AAV7QNE6-F1
#
_cell.length_a   1.000
_cell.length_b   1.000
_cell.length_c   1.000
_cell.angle_alpha   90.00
_cell.angle_beta   90.00
_cell.angle_gamma   90.00
#
_symmetry.space_group_name_H-M   'P 1'
#
loop_
_entity.id
_entity.type
_entity.pdbx_description
1 polymer ?
#
loop_
_entity_poly.entity_id
_entity_poly.type
_entity_poly.pdbx_seq_one_letter_code
_entity_poly.pdbx_strand_id
1 'polypeptide(L)' 'VREVAHSINPGLLSVACGSYRRGKLTCGDVDVLVTHPDGNSHKGIFGKLIDGLKMR' A
#
# COMPACT_ATOMS: atom_id res chain seq x y z
N VAL A 1 -5.31 -3.18 2.15
CA VAL A 1 -4.08 -2.88 1.37
C VAL A 1 -2.85 -3.57 1.95
N ARG A 2 -2.41 -3.27 3.19
CA ARG A 2 -1.20 -3.87 3.80
C ARG A 2 -1.16 -5.39 3.74
N GLU A 3 -2.25 -6.07 4.09
CA GLU A 3 -2.30 -7.54 4.08
C GLU A 3 -2.10 -8.14 2.69
N VAL A 4 -2.76 -7.57 1.66
CA VAL A 4 -2.62 -8.02 0.28
C VAL A 4 -1.21 -7.71 -0.26
N ALA A 5 -0.65 -6.53 0.07
CA ALA A 5 0.73 -6.22 -0.29
C ALA A 5 1.71 -7.22 0.34
N HIS A 6 1.54 -7.54 1.63
CA HIS A 6 2.38 -8.49 2.35
C HIS A 6 2.23 -9.94 1.81
N SER A 7 1.05 -10.33 1.32
CA SER A 7 0.88 -11.64 0.67
C SER A 7 1.54 -11.73 -0.70
N ILE A 8 1.70 -10.60 -1.42
CA ILE A 8 2.42 -10.54 -2.70
C ILE A 8 3.93 -10.65 -2.49
N ASN A 9 4.46 -9.88 -1.53
CA ASN A 9 5.84 -9.94 -1.11
C ASN A 9 5.93 -9.44 0.36
N PRO A 10 6.39 -10.29 1.31
CA PRO A 10 6.49 -9.91 2.73
C PRO A 10 7.40 -8.70 3.01
N GLY A 11 8.34 -8.38 2.12
CA GLY A 11 9.22 -7.21 2.23
C GLY A 11 8.56 -5.89 1.81
N LEU A 12 7.35 -5.91 1.24
CA LEU A 12 6.64 -4.69 0.87
C LEU A 12 6.17 -3.92 2.11
N LEU A 13 6.43 -2.62 2.08
CA LEU A 13 5.99 -1.66 3.08
C LEU A 13 4.73 -0.94 2.57
N SER A 14 3.73 -0.77 3.43
CA SER A 14 2.54 0.02 3.15
C SER A 14 2.38 1.10 4.21
N VAL A 15 2.32 2.37 3.81
CA VAL A 15 2.24 3.52 4.72
C VAL A 15 1.01 4.36 4.37
N ALA A 16 0.16 4.63 5.35
CA ALA A 16 -0.93 5.59 5.20
C ALA A 16 -0.35 7.01 5.13
N CYS A 17 -0.77 7.76 4.12
CA CYS A 17 -0.24 9.07 3.78
C CYS A 17 -1.34 10.14 3.95
N GLY A 18 -1.32 11.19 3.13
CA GLY A 18 -2.41 12.14 3.06
C GLY A 18 -2.65 12.95 4.32
N SER A 19 -3.91 13.33 4.51
CA SER A 19 -4.40 14.07 5.69
C SER A 19 -4.25 13.27 6.98
N TYR A 20 -4.42 11.95 6.92
CA TYR A 20 -4.17 11.03 8.03
C TYR A 20 -2.74 11.17 8.58
N ARG A 21 -1.72 11.11 7.71
CA ARG A 21 -0.31 11.23 8.11
C ARG A 21 0.02 12.60 8.71
N ARG A 22 -0.74 13.65 8.40
CA ARG A 22 -0.60 14.99 8.99
C ARG A 22 -1.37 15.17 10.30
N GLY A 23 -2.01 14.12 10.80
CA GLY A 23 -2.74 14.14 12.07
C GLY A 23 -4.13 14.76 12.01
N LYS A 24 -4.74 14.87 10.82
CA LYS A 24 -6.16 15.27 10.75
C LYS A 24 -7.04 14.17 11.34
N LEU A 25 -8.05 14.57 12.12
CA LEU A 25 -9.00 13.65 12.75
C LEU A 25 -9.91 12.95 11.74
N THR A 26 -10.17 13.58 10.60
CA THR A 26 -10.97 13.04 9.50
C THR A 26 -10.23 13.19 8.18
N CYS A 27 -10.52 12.25 7.27
CA CYS A 27 -9.93 12.19 5.93
C CYS A 27 -11.07 12.21 4.90
N GLY A 28 -10.88 12.90 3.77
CA GLY A 28 -11.82 12.82 2.64
C GLY A 28 -11.67 11.50 1.88
N ASP A 29 -10.43 11.09 1.68
CA ASP A 29 -9.96 9.82 1.12
C ASP A 29 -8.74 9.32 1.89
N VAL A 30 -8.27 8.11 1.58
CA VAL A 30 -7.10 7.49 2.22
C VAL A 30 -6.02 7.18 1.19
N ASP A 31 -4.90 7.90 1.28
CA ASP A 31 -3.71 7.63 0.49
C ASP A 31 -2.88 6.51 1.11
N VAL A 32 -2.46 5.52 0.32
CA VAL A 32 -1.52 4.47 0.76
C VAL A 32 -0.33 4.40 -0.18
N LEU A 33 0.87 4.68 0.34
CA LEU A 33 2.13 4.46 -0.36
C LEU A 33 2.58 3.01 -0.15
N VAL A 34 2.87 2.30 -1.25
CA VAL A 34 3.44 0.95 -1.21
C VAL A 34 4.81 0.95 -1.88
N THR A 35 5.84 0.45 -1.20
CA THR A 35 7.23 0.42 -1.71
C THR A 35 8.01 -0.76 -1.12
N HIS A 36 9.26 -0.94 -1.54
CA HIS A 36 10.18 -1.94 -1.01
C HIS A 36 11.55 -1.29 -0.70
N PRO A 37 12.20 -1.63 0.43
CA PRO A 37 13.46 -0.99 0.85
C PRO A 37 14.64 -1.22 -0.12
N ASP A 38 14.59 -2.27 -0.93
CA ASP A 38 15.62 -2.55 -1.97
C ASP A 38 15.54 -1.65 -3.21
N GLY A 39 14.54 -0.75 -3.29
CA GLY A 39 14.32 0.15 -4.42
C GLY A 39 13.93 -0.53 -5.74
N ASN A 40 13.64 -1.83 -5.74
CA ASN A 40 13.40 -2.61 -6.98
C ASN A 40 12.20 -3.54 -6.91
N SER A 41 11.99 -4.24 -5.80
CA SER A 41 10.94 -5.27 -5.67
C SER A 41 9.51 -4.71 -5.65
N HIS A 42 9.36 -3.39 -5.67
CA HIS A 42 8.05 -2.74 -5.85
C HIS A 42 7.60 -2.68 -7.32
N LYS A 43 8.48 -2.97 -8.29
CA LYS A 43 8.15 -2.90 -9.71
C LYS A 43 7.11 -3.97 -10.08
N GLY A 44 6.08 -3.56 -10.82
CA GLY A 44 5.03 -4.47 -11.32
C GLY A 44 4.02 -4.98 -10.27
N ILE A 45 4.07 -4.49 -9.02
CA ILE A 45 3.16 -4.97 -7.96
C ILE A 45 1.75 -4.38 -8.08
N PHE A 46 1.58 -3.24 -8.75
CA PHE A 46 0.32 -2.48 -8.74
C PHE A 46 -0.86 -3.32 -9.22
N GLY A 47 -0.74 -3.98 -10.38
CA GLY A 47 -1.80 -4.86 -10.91
C GLY A 47 -2.14 -5.99 -9.95
N LYS A 48 -1.12 -6.70 -9.45
CA LYS A 48 -1.28 -7.79 -8.47
C LYS A 48 -2.01 -7.32 -7.20
N LEU A 49 -1.69 -6.12 -6.73
CA LEU A 49 -2.32 -5.52 -5.55
C LEU A 49 -3.80 -5.22 -5.80
N ILE A 50 -4.14 -4.64 -6.96
CA ILE A 50 -5.54 -4.37 -7.33
C ILE A 50 -6.33 -5.68 -7.47
N ASP A 51 -5.78 -6.68 -8.14
CA ASP A 51 -6.46 -7.96 -8.33
C ASP A 51 -6.68 -8.68 -7.00
N GLY A 52 -5.68 -8.69 -6.11
CA GLY A 52 -5.80 -9.26 -4.78
C GLY A 52 -6.81 -8.54 -3.88
N LEU A 53 -7.02 -7.24 -4.07
CA LEU A 53 -8.03 -6.47 -3.35
C LEU A 53 -9.45 -6.72 -3.88
N LYS A 54 -9.61 -6.99 -5.17
CA LYS A 54 -10.92 -7.31 -5.78
C LYS A 54 -11.45 -8.69 -5.40
N MET A 55 -10.55 -9.64 -5.10
CA MET A 55 -10.91 -11.02 -4.73
C MET A 55 -11.23 -11.18 -3.24
N ARG A 56 -11.21 -10.09 -2.47
CA ARG A 56 -11.57 -10.08 -1.04
C ARG A 56 -12.92 -9.43 -0.80
#